data_AF-A0A1G9IJ76-F1
#
_entry.id   AF-A0A1G9IJ76-F1
#
_cell.length_a   1.000
_cell.length_b   1.000
_cell.length_c   1.000
_cell.angle_alpha   90.00
_cell.angle_beta   90.00
_cell.angle_gamma   90.00
#
_symmetry.space_group_name_H-M   'P 1'
#
loop_
_entity.id
_entity.type
_entity.pdbx_description
1 polymer ?
#
loop_
_entity_poly.entity_id
_entity_poly.type
_entity_poly.pdbx_seq_one_letter_code
_entity_poly.pdbx_strand_id
1 'polypeptide(L)' 'MGSFNCASPEELSFIANIIALELSAGKSADELNVLGNLIVAIGSLMLVMAAQKQNLESLSKDNNNKKRGSSS' A
#
# COMPACT_ATOMS: atom_id res chain seq x y z
N MET A 1 5.52 -14.18 -4.88
CA MET A 1 4.94 -13.24 -3.90
C MET A 1 3.43 -13.30 -4.06
N GLY A 2 2.69 -13.59 -2.98
CA GLY A 2 1.25 -13.80 -3.03
C GLY A 2 0.52 -12.52 -3.46
N SER A 3 -0.43 -12.66 -4.38
CA SER A 3 -1.34 -11.56 -4.72
C SER A 3 -2.38 -11.44 -3.61
N PHE A 4 -2.63 -10.22 -3.12
CA PHE A 4 -3.73 -9.94 -2.20
C PHE A 4 -5.12 -10.10 -2.85
N ASN A 5 -5.19 -10.43 -4.15
CA ASN A 5 -6.43 -10.70 -4.88
C ASN A 5 -7.17 -11.98 -4.43
N CYS A 6 -6.66 -12.70 -3.43
CA CYS A 6 -7.27 -13.92 -2.92
C CYS A 6 -8.40 -13.65 -1.89
N ALA A 7 -8.44 -12.46 -1.29
CA ALA A 7 -9.38 -12.13 -0.21
C ALA A 7 -10.38 -11.03 -0.63
N SER A 8 -11.63 -11.16 -0.21
CA SER A 8 -12.64 -10.12 -0.40
C SER A 8 -12.36 -8.89 0.49
N PRO A 9 -12.93 -7.72 0.17
CA PRO A 9 -12.85 -6.54 1.05
C PRO A 9 -13.33 -6.83 2.48
N GLU A 10 -14.37 -7.64 2.64
CA GLU A 10 -14.92 -8.05 3.93
C GLU A 10 -13.93 -8.93 4.71
N GLU A 11 -13.29 -9.90 4.04
CA GLU A 11 -12.27 -10.75 4.66
C GLU A 11 -11.04 -9.93 5.09
N LEU A 12 -10.59 -8.99 4.26
CA LEU A 12 -9.50 -8.08 4.61
C LEU A 12 -9.86 -7.18 5.79
N SER A 13 -11.08 -6.65 5.83
CA SER A 13 -11.58 -5.86 6.96
C SER A 13 -11.63 -6.69 8.25
N PHE A 14 -12.08 -7.94 8.16
CA PHE A 14 -12.12 -8.85 9.30
C PHE A 14 -10.71 -9.14 9.83
N ILE A 15 -9.75 -9.44 8.95
CA ILE A 15 -8.34 -9.67 9.32
C ILE A 15 -7.73 -8.41 9.95
N ALA A 16 -7.99 -7.23 9.39
CA ALA A 16 -7.48 -5.97 9.94
C ALA A 16 -7.99 -5.73 11.37
N ASN A 17 -9.26 -6.05 11.65
CA ASN A 17 -9.83 -5.97 12.99
C ASN A 17 -9.14 -6.94 13.96
N ILE A 18 -8.90 -8.19 13.56
CA ILE A 18 -8.17 -9.16 14.39
C ILE A 18 -6.78 -8.64 14.75
N ILE A 19 -6.03 -8.15 13.75
CA ILE A 19 -4.68 -7.59 13.97
C ILE A 19 -4.75 -6.40 14.94
N ALA A 20 -5.71 -5.49 14.77
CA ALA A 20 -5.87 -4.33 15.65
C ALA A 20 -6.19 -4.76 17.10
N LEU A 21 -7.08 -5.73 17.29
CA LEU A 21 -7.43 -6.26 18.61
C LEU A 21 -6.20 -6.86 19.31
N GLU A 22 -5.48 -7.75 18.63
CA GLU A 22 -4.27 -8.39 19.18
C GLU A 22 -3.19 -7.36 19.52
N LEU A 23 -2.95 -6.40 18.63
CA LEU A 23 -1.99 -5.32 18.88
C LEU A 23 -2.42 -4.38 20.00
N SER A 24 -3.72 -4.27 20.27
CA SER A 24 -4.25 -3.36 21.28
C SER A 24 -4.25 -3.92 22.70
N ALA A 25 -4.15 -5.25 22.85
CA ALA A 25 -4.30 -5.92 24.13
C ALA A 25 -3.30 -5.41 25.17
N GLY A 26 -3.81 -5.00 26.34
CA GLY A 26 -3.00 -4.53 27.47
C GLY A 26 -2.32 -3.17 27.30
N LYS A 27 -2.63 -2.43 26.23
CA LYS A 27 -2.05 -1.09 25.98
C LYS A 27 -2.94 0.03 26.49
N SER A 28 -2.32 1.10 26.95
CA SER A 28 -2.97 2.36 27.25
C SER A 28 -3.38 3.11 25.97
N ALA A 29 -4.27 4.10 26.10
CA ALA A 29 -4.70 4.94 24.98
C ALA A 29 -3.53 5.65 24.28
N ASP A 30 -2.54 6.12 25.05
CA ASP A 30 -1.36 6.79 24.50
C ASP A 30 -0.48 5.84 23.68
N GLU A 31 -0.28 4.61 24.19
CA GLU A 31 0.45 3.57 23.45
C GLU A 31 -0.27 3.15 22.16
N LEU A 32 -1.61 3.06 22.20
CA LEU A 32 -2.41 2.79 21.00
C LEU A 32 -2.29 3.91 19.98
N ASN A 33 -2.30 5.17 20.41
CA ASN A 33 -2.13 6.32 19.52
C ASN A 33 -0.76 6.30 18.84
N VAL A 34 0.31 6.02 19.58
CA VAL A 34 1.66 5.91 19.00
C VAL A 34 1.74 4.76 17.99
N LEU A 35 1.22 3.59 18.36
CA LEU A 35 1.22 2.42 17.48
C LEU A 35 0.36 2.62 16.23
N GLY A 36 -0.83 3.20 16.38
CA GLY A 36 -1.72 3.54 15.26
C GLY A 36 -1.06 4.52 14.30
N ASN A 37 -0.43 5.58 14.82
CA ASN A 37 0.31 6.55 14.01
C ASN A 37 1.47 5.90 13.23
N LEU A 38 2.19 4.95 13.84
CA LEU A 38 3.23 4.19 13.15
C LEU A 38 2.65 3.37 11.98
N ILE A 39 1.56 2.64 12.19
CA ILE A 39 0.91 1.82 11.16
C ILE A 39 0.40 2.71 10.00
N VAL A 40 -0.22 3.85 10.31
CA VAL A 40 -0.67 4.84 9.32
C VAL A 40 0.50 5.37 8.50
N ALA A 41 1.63 5.71 9.14
CA ALA A 41 2.81 6.19 8.45
C ALA A 41 3.38 5.14 7.48
N ILE A 42 3.47 3.87 7.90
CA ILE A 42 3.91 2.76 7.04
C ILE A 42 2.99 2.63 5.82
N GLY A 43 1.66 2.59 6.03
CA GLY A 43 0.70 2.49 4.93
C GLY A 43 0.81 3.66 3.95
N SER A 44 0.97 4.87 4.47
CA SER A 44 1.15 6.08 3.65
C SER A 44 2.43 6.01 2.80
N LEU A 45 3.55 5.57 3.38
CA LEU A 45 4.80 5.38 2.65
C LEU A 45 4.67 4.34 1.53
N MET A 46 3.98 3.22 1.79
CA MET A 46 3.72 2.20 0.78
C MET A 46 2.90 2.77 -0.40
N LEU A 47 1.88 3.59 -0.12
CA LEU A 47 1.09 4.26 -1.16
C LEU A 47 1.95 5.21 -2.00
N VAL A 48 2.82 6.01 -1.37
CA VAL A 48 3.76 6.88 -2.08
C VAL A 48 4.70 6.08 -2.97
N MET A 49 5.27 4.98 -2.46
CA MET A 49 6.14 4.11 -3.25
C MET A 49 5.40 3.47 -4.44
N ALA A 50 4.13 3.08 -4.25
CA ALA A 50 3.30 2.56 -5.35
C ALA A 50 3.05 3.61 -6.43
N ALA A 51 2.69 4.84 -6.04
CA ALA A 51 2.50 5.95 -6.96
C ALA A 51 3.79 6.29 -7.73
N GLN A 52 4.94 6.28 -7.05
CA GLN A 52 6.25 6.48 -7.67
C GLN A 52 6.55 5.39 -8.70
N LYS A 53 6.31 4.11 -8.38
CA LYS A 53 6.50 2.99 -9.32
C LYS A 53 5.59 3.13 -10.55
N GLN A 54 4.31 3.43 -10.35
CA GLN A 54 3.36 3.62 -11.45
C GLN A 54 3.77 4.79 -12.37
N ASN A 55 4.25 5.90 -11.81
CA ASN A 55 4.73 7.03 -12.59
C ASN A 55 5.97 6.69 -13.44
N LEU A 56 6.94 5.96 -12.86
CA LEU A 56 8.12 5.49 -13.60
C LEU A 56 7.71 4.54 -14.74
N GLU A 57 6.76 3.64 -14.49
CA GLU A 57 6.22 2.75 -15.51
C GLU A 57 5.51 3.51 -16.64
N SER A 58 4.72 4.55 -16.35
CA SER A 58 4.09 5.37 -17.39
C SER A 58 5.12 6.12 -18.24
N LEU A 59 6.13 6.74 -17.62
CA LEU A 59 7.20 7.44 -18.35
C LEU A 59 8.01 6.49 -19.25
N SER A 60 8.22 5.24 -18.81
CA SER A 60 8.89 4.22 -19.62
C SER A 60 8.06 3.80 -20.85
N LYS A 61 6.73 3.74 -20.72
CA LYS A 61 5.80 3.41 -21.82
C LYS A 61 5.76 4.54 -22.86
N ASP A 62 5.71 5.79 -22.41
CA ASP A 62 5.68 6.96 -23.30
C ASP A 62 6.96 7.08 -24.14
N ASN A 63 8.13 6.85 -23.53
CA ASN A 63 9.41 6.88 -24.25
C ASN A 63 9.52 5.77 -25.32
N ASN A 64 8.99 4.58 -25.05
CA ASN A 64 8.97 3.50 -26.03
C ASN A 64 8.02 3.79 -27.20
N ASN A 65 6.89 4.45 -26.94
CA ASN A 65 5.93 4.81 -27.99
C ASN A 65 6.49 5.91 -28.91
N LYS A 66 7.18 6.91 -28.32
CA LYS A 66 7.81 8.01 -29.07
C LYS A 66 8.92 7.53 -30.02
N LYS A 67 9.69 6.51 -29.62
CA LYS A 67 10.76 5.92 -30.44
C LYS A 67 10.26 5.11 -31.65
N ARG A 68 9.01 4.63 -31.62
CA ARG A 68 8.39 3.89 -32.74
C ARG A 68 7.73 4.81 -33.77
N GLY A 69 7.24 5.97 -33.35
CA GLY A 69 6.60 6.96 -34.24
C GLY A 69 7.57 7.85 -35.03
N SER A 70 8.86 7.86 -34.70
CA SER A 70 9.89 8.67 -35.37
C SER A 70 10.69 7.93 -36.45
N SER A 71 10.34 6.66 -36.73
CA SER A 71 11.03 5.79 -37.71
C SER A 71 10.14 5.40 -38.89
N SER A 72 9.10 6.19 -39.20
CA SER A 72 8.21 6.00 -40.36
C SER A 72 8.22 7.22 -41.26
#